data_AF-A0A089L511-F1
#
_entry.id   AF-A0A089L511-F1
#
_cell.length_a   1.000
_cell.length_b   1.000
_cell.length_c   1.000
_cell.angle_alpha   90.00
_cell.angle_beta   90.00
_cell.angle_gamma   90.00
#
_symmetry.space_group_name_H-M   'P 1'
#
loop_
_entity.id
_entity.type
_entity.pdbx_description
1 polymer ?
#
loop_
_entity_poly.entity_id
_entity_poly.type
_entity_poly.pdbx_seq_one_letter_code
_entity_poly.pdbx_strand_id
1 'polypeptide(L)'
;MLHILFVCTGNTCRSPMAEGLLRKLAKERGIELEVRSAGVSAISGTSVSRHAAAILQEEGINDRMSSTQLNAEAVNWADLVLTLTGGHKRHLLQYFPEAVSKTHTLKEYVYNEDSVNGDISELDSLYAEAELSIALGREPKSADLQRIIEIRQRIPSFDISDPFGGSREDYELAAAEIRTALHNLLDKLESLRRL
;
A
#
# COMPACT_ATOMS: atom_id res chain seq x y z
N MET A 1 14.91 14.04 -5.62
CA MET A 1 13.46 13.94 -5.88
C MET A 1 13.00 12.59 -5.37
N LEU A 2 11.91 12.52 -4.62
CA LEU A 2 11.44 11.26 -4.02
C LEU A 2 10.66 10.44 -5.06
N HIS A 3 11.01 9.17 -5.22
CA HIS A 3 10.36 8.24 -6.13
C HIS A 3 9.43 7.28 -5.37
N ILE A 4 8.14 7.31 -5.69
CA ILE A 4 7.11 6.48 -5.03
C ILE A 4 6.51 5.50 -6.04
N LEU A 5 6.49 4.21 -5.67
CA LEU A 5 5.88 3.15 -6.47
C LEU A 5 4.64 2.59 -5.77
N PHE A 6 3.48 2.69 -6.42
CA PHE A 6 2.26 2.01 -5.96
C PHE A 6 2.12 0.60 -6.54
N VAL A 7 1.75 -0.37 -5.71
CA VAL A 7 1.64 -1.79 -6.15
C VAL A 7 0.30 -2.41 -5.76
N CYS A 8 -0.46 -2.87 -6.75
CA CYS A 8 -1.65 -3.71 -6.55
C CYS A 8 -1.56 -5.05 -7.31
N THR A 9 -2.68 -5.73 -7.55
CA THR A 9 -2.69 -7.01 -8.28
C THR A 9 -2.44 -6.81 -9.78
N GLY A 10 -3.42 -6.28 -10.50
CA GLY A 10 -3.39 -6.20 -11.97
C GLY A 10 -2.91 -4.87 -12.55
N ASN A 11 -2.62 -3.88 -11.70
CA ASN A 11 -2.29 -2.51 -12.12
C ASN A 11 -3.34 -1.86 -13.04
N THR A 12 -4.61 -2.14 -12.81
CA THR A 12 -5.73 -1.62 -13.61
C THR A 12 -6.76 -0.83 -12.80
N CYS A 13 -6.78 -0.94 -11.48
CA CYS A 13 -7.78 -0.29 -10.62
C CYS A 13 -7.12 0.61 -9.56
N ARG A 14 -6.74 0.03 -8.41
CA ARG A 14 -6.30 0.79 -7.23
C ARG A 14 -5.00 1.56 -7.42
N SER A 15 -3.95 0.92 -7.93
CA SER A 15 -2.63 1.57 -8.03
C SER A 15 -2.55 2.65 -9.12
N PRO A 16 -3.21 2.55 -10.30
CA PRO A 16 -3.34 3.70 -11.20
C PRO A 16 -4.12 4.86 -10.58
N MET A 17 -5.20 4.59 -9.83
CA MET A 17 -5.91 5.64 -9.08
C MET A 17 -4.98 6.34 -8.08
N ALA A 18 -4.22 5.58 -7.30
CA ALA A 18 -3.27 6.13 -6.33
C ALA A 18 -2.16 6.96 -7.00
N GLU A 19 -1.61 6.49 -8.13
CA GLU A 19 -0.59 7.23 -8.89
C GLU A 19 -1.11 8.56 -9.43
N GLY A 20 -2.27 8.55 -10.11
CA GLY A 20 -2.86 9.77 -10.67
C GLY A 20 -3.23 10.77 -9.57
N LEU A 21 -3.91 10.29 -8.52
CA LEU A 21 -4.32 11.13 -7.40
C LEU A 21 -3.12 11.74 -6.66
N LEU A 22 -2.07 10.96 -6.39
CA LEU A 22 -0.89 11.49 -5.69
C LEU A 22 -0.17 12.54 -6.53
N ARG A 23 0.02 12.32 -7.83
CA ARG A 23 0.63 13.32 -8.72
C ARG A 23 -0.14 14.64 -8.70
N LYS A 24 -1.47 14.57 -8.80
CA LYS A 24 -2.34 15.75 -8.73
C LYS A 24 -2.18 16.47 -7.39
N LEU A 25 -2.40 15.77 -6.28
CA LEU A 25 -2.36 16.34 -4.94
C LEU A 25 -0.98 16.91 -4.58
N ALA A 26 0.10 16.22 -4.97
CA ALA A 26 1.46 16.68 -4.75
C ALA A 26 1.76 17.97 -5.53
N LYS A 27 1.31 18.05 -6.80
CA LYS A 27 1.42 19.25 -7.62
C LYS A 27 0.67 20.43 -7.02
N GLU A 28 -0.56 20.20 -6.53
CA GLU A 28 -1.38 21.22 -5.85
C GLU A 28 -0.70 21.76 -4.58
N ARG A 29 0.06 20.92 -3.87
CA ARG A 29 0.84 21.31 -2.69
C ARG A 29 2.26 21.80 -2.98
N GLY A 30 2.70 21.81 -4.25
CA GLY A 30 4.08 22.17 -4.62
C GLY A 30 5.14 21.18 -4.12
N ILE A 31 4.77 19.92 -3.92
CA ILE A 31 5.68 18.85 -3.48
C ILE A 31 6.26 18.16 -4.71
N GLU A 32 7.57 18.27 -4.89
CA GLU A 32 8.29 17.59 -5.98
C GLU A 32 8.50 16.11 -5.66
N LEU A 33 7.81 15.25 -6.40
CA LEU A 33 7.95 13.80 -6.35
C LEU A 33 7.68 13.19 -7.73
N GLU A 34 8.18 11.98 -7.95
CA GLU A 34 7.85 11.18 -9.12
C GLU A 34 7.09 9.93 -8.66
N VAL A 35 5.96 9.65 -9.31
CA VAL A 35 5.10 8.51 -8.94
C VAL A 35 4.98 7.57 -10.12
N ARG A 36 5.08 6.27 -9.87
CA ARG A 36 4.73 5.21 -10.82
C ARG A 36 3.83 4.19 -10.13
N SER A 37 3.19 3.33 -10.92
CA SER A 37 2.51 2.16 -10.39
C SER A 37 2.82 0.90 -11.18
N ALA A 38 2.71 -0.24 -10.50
CA ALA A 38 2.89 -1.56 -11.09
C ALA A 38 1.94 -2.58 -10.45
N GLY A 39 1.91 -3.80 -10.99
CA GLY A 39 1.08 -4.88 -10.49
C GLY A 39 1.88 -6.15 -10.32
N VAL A 40 1.61 -6.88 -9.23
CA VAL A 40 2.28 -8.16 -8.96
C VAL A 40 1.89 -9.26 -9.96
N SER A 41 0.73 -9.13 -10.59
CA SER A 41 0.17 -10.06 -11.57
C SER A 41 -0.50 -9.30 -12.71
N ALA A 42 0.15 -8.25 -13.19
CA ALA A 42 -0.32 -7.43 -14.29
C ALA A 42 0.11 -7.98 -15.66
N ILE A 43 -0.71 -7.75 -16.66
CA ILE A 43 -0.32 -7.92 -18.06
C ILE A 43 0.02 -6.54 -18.59
N SER A 44 1.29 -6.27 -18.91
CA SER A 44 1.72 -4.94 -19.35
C SER A 44 0.96 -4.45 -20.60
N GLY A 45 0.61 -3.18 -20.62
CA GLY A 45 -0.12 -2.53 -21.72
C GLY A 45 -1.65 -2.66 -21.66
N THR A 46 -2.20 -3.32 -20.64
CA THR A 46 -3.65 -3.36 -20.42
C THR A 46 -4.15 -1.98 -19.99
N SER A 47 -5.27 -1.54 -20.55
CA SER A 47 -5.87 -0.27 -20.15
C SER A 47 -6.35 -0.30 -18.70
N VAL A 48 -6.29 0.85 -18.03
CA VAL A 48 -6.95 1.07 -16.74
C VAL A 48 -8.44 0.72 -16.86
N SER A 49 -9.02 0.14 -15.82
CA SER A 49 -10.42 -0.26 -15.83
C SER A 49 -11.32 0.95 -16.09
N ARG A 50 -12.44 0.74 -16.78
CA ARG A 50 -13.35 1.83 -17.17
C ARG A 50 -13.78 2.72 -15.99
N HIS A 51 -14.00 2.12 -14.82
CA HIS A 51 -14.46 2.84 -13.63
C HIS A 51 -13.32 3.63 -12.99
N ALA A 52 -12.12 3.05 -12.87
CA ALA A 52 -10.94 3.77 -12.40
C ALA A 52 -10.55 4.93 -13.34
N ALA A 53 -10.62 4.72 -14.66
CA ALA A 53 -10.37 5.75 -15.64
C ALA A 53 -11.39 6.89 -15.57
N ALA A 54 -12.68 6.58 -15.38
CA ALA A 54 -13.71 7.59 -15.21
C ALA A 54 -13.52 8.43 -13.94
N ILE A 55 -13.18 7.79 -12.80
CA ILE A 55 -12.83 8.51 -11.56
C ILE A 55 -11.64 9.45 -11.80
N LEU A 56 -10.57 8.97 -12.44
CA LEU A 56 -9.41 9.81 -12.74
C LEU A 56 -9.79 11.01 -13.63
N GLN A 57 -10.63 10.81 -14.64
CA GLN A 57 -11.11 11.90 -15.51
C GLN A 57 -11.96 12.93 -14.76
N GLU A 58 -12.86 12.48 -13.89
CA GLU A 58 -13.68 13.36 -13.03
C GLU A 58 -12.82 14.19 -12.07
N GLU A 59 -11.66 13.64 -11.68
CA GLU A 59 -10.63 14.35 -10.94
C GLU A 59 -9.77 15.29 -11.80
N GLY A 60 -10.03 15.40 -13.10
CA GLY A 60 -9.26 16.22 -14.03
C GLY A 60 -7.91 15.59 -14.45
N ILE A 61 -7.69 14.30 -14.16
CA ILE A 61 -6.48 13.57 -14.51
C ILE A 61 -6.70 12.90 -15.87
N ASN A 62 -6.04 13.43 -16.90
CA ASN A 62 -6.17 12.99 -18.30
C ASN A 62 -4.97 12.17 -18.80
N ASP A 63 -4.12 11.71 -17.87
CA ASP A 63 -2.92 10.94 -18.18
C ASP A 63 -3.31 9.61 -18.84
N ARG A 64 -2.60 9.25 -19.92
CA ARG A 64 -2.72 7.92 -20.51
C ARG A 64 -1.91 6.93 -19.69
N MET A 65 -2.61 6.18 -18.85
CA MET A 65 -2.01 5.16 -17.99
C MET A 65 -2.32 3.76 -18.54
N SER A 66 -1.34 2.87 -18.46
CA SER A 66 -1.47 1.48 -18.82
C SER A 66 -0.80 0.62 -17.76
N SER A 67 -1.31 -0.60 -17.58
CA SER A 67 -0.75 -1.52 -16.62
C SER A 67 0.73 -1.83 -16.93
N THR A 68 1.50 -1.99 -15.88
CA THR A 68 2.92 -2.39 -15.90
C THR A 68 3.12 -3.54 -14.93
N GLN A 69 3.72 -4.63 -15.40
CA GLN A 69 4.15 -5.73 -14.54
C GLN A 69 5.28 -5.28 -13.61
N LEU A 70 5.14 -5.59 -12.32
CA LEU A 70 6.17 -5.32 -11.34
C LEU A 70 7.45 -6.06 -11.70
N ASN A 71 8.57 -5.35 -11.68
CA ASN A 71 9.89 -5.88 -11.99
C ASN A 71 10.97 -5.22 -11.11
N ALA A 72 12.18 -5.77 -11.16
CA ALA A 72 13.32 -5.28 -10.37
C ALA A 72 13.66 -3.81 -10.66
N GLU A 73 13.50 -3.36 -11.91
CA GLU A 73 13.79 -1.98 -12.31
C GLU A 73 12.86 -1.00 -11.60
N ALA A 74 11.55 -1.26 -11.59
CA ALA A 74 10.56 -0.45 -10.91
C ALA A 74 10.82 -0.41 -9.39
N VAL A 75 11.13 -1.56 -8.80
CA VAL A 75 11.45 -1.66 -7.37
C VAL A 75 12.72 -0.90 -7.02
N ASN A 76 13.77 -1.01 -7.83
CA ASN A 76 15.04 -0.30 -7.62
C ASN A 76 14.92 1.21 -7.84
N TRP A 77 14.08 1.62 -8.79
CA TRP A 77 13.79 3.03 -9.04
C TRP A 77 13.11 3.72 -7.85
N ALA A 78 12.30 3.00 -7.07
CA ALA A 78 11.53 3.56 -5.97
C ALA A 78 12.38 3.78 -4.70
N ASP A 79 12.25 4.96 -4.09
CA ASP A 79 12.73 5.23 -2.73
C ASP A 79 11.74 4.69 -1.69
N LEU A 80 10.44 4.66 -2.05
CA LEU A 80 9.34 4.17 -1.22
C LEU A 80 8.35 3.37 -2.08
N VAL A 81 8.02 2.16 -1.63
CA VAL A 81 7.04 1.28 -2.27
C VAL A 81 5.80 1.17 -1.38
N LEU A 82 4.65 1.58 -1.91
CA LEU A 82 3.37 1.60 -1.21
C LEU A 82 2.40 0.59 -1.84
N THR A 83 2.17 -0.51 -1.15
CA THR A 83 1.26 -1.55 -1.60
C THR A 83 -0.18 -1.27 -1.15
N LEU A 84 -1.15 -1.74 -1.91
CA LEU A 84 -2.57 -1.48 -1.60
C LEU A 84 -3.16 -2.49 -0.61
N THR A 85 -2.45 -3.59 -0.34
CA THR A 85 -2.81 -4.59 0.68
C THR A 85 -1.56 -5.25 1.26
N GLY A 86 -1.69 -5.88 2.43
CA GLY A 86 -0.67 -6.75 3.01
C GLY A 86 -0.38 -7.98 2.14
N GLY A 87 -1.37 -8.46 1.37
CA GLY A 87 -1.17 -9.51 0.37
C GLY A 87 -0.19 -9.11 -0.73
N HIS A 88 -0.32 -7.88 -1.24
CA HIS A 88 0.61 -7.30 -2.22
C HIS A 88 2.01 -7.13 -1.63
N LYS A 89 2.11 -6.66 -0.39
CA LYS A 89 3.40 -6.53 0.33
C LYS A 89 4.12 -7.87 0.43
N ARG A 90 3.43 -8.90 0.93
CA ARG A 90 4.00 -10.27 1.02
C ARG A 90 4.44 -10.78 -0.34
N HIS A 91 3.60 -10.65 -1.36
CA HIS A 91 3.96 -11.11 -2.71
C HIS A 91 5.18 -10.37 -3.25
N LEU A 92 5.26 -9.04 -3.09
CA LEU A 92 6.44 -8.27 -3.50
C LEU A 92 7.71 -8.77 -2.81
N LEU A 93 7.68 -8.92 -1.48
CA LEU A 93 8.86 -9.30 -0.69
C LEU A 93 9.30 -10.76 -0.90
N GLN A 94 8.41 -11.63 -1.39
CA GLN A 94 8.80 -12.98 -1.81
C GLN A 94 9.75 -12.97 -3.02
N TYR A 95 9.63 -11.98 -3.92
CA TYR A 95 10.49 -11.87 -5.10
C TYR A 95 11.60 -10.82 -4.95
N PHE A 96 11.39 -9.80 -4.11
CA PHE A 96 12.32 -8.68 -3.89
C PHE A 96 12.55 -8.45 -2.39
N PRO A 97 13.19 -9.41 -1.68
CA PRO A 97 13.39 -9.33 -0.23
C PRO A 97 14.22 -8.11 0.21
N GLU A 98 15.12 -7.61 -0.65
CA GLU A 98 15.93 -6.42 -0.44
C GLU A 98 15.11 -5.14 -0.31
N ALA A 99 13.86 -5.13 -0.79
CA ALA A 99 12.98 -3.98 -0.73
C ALA A 99 12.25 -3.83 0.62
N VAL A 100 12.51 -4.72 1.60
CA VAL A 100 11.80 -4.75 2.90
C VAL A 100 11.82 -3.42 3.64
N SER A 101 12.94 -2.71 3.64
CA SER A 101 13.12 -1.46 4.38
C SER A 101 12.34 -0.28 3.79
N LYS A 102 11.88 -0.41 2.54
CA LYS A 102 11.16 0.64 1.81
C LYS A 102 9.77 0.22 1.36
N THR A 103 9.30 -0.96 1.74
CA THR A 103 8.00 -1.50 1.32
C THR A 103 7.02 -1.48 2.46
N HIS A 104 5.93 -0.75 2.28
CA HIS A 104 4.84 -0.66 3.23
C HIS A 104 3.48 -0.76 2.53
N THR A 105 2.43 -1.14 3.25
CA THR A 105 1.08 -0.84 2.78
C THR A 105 0.82 0.67 2.85
N LEU A 106 -0.03 1.22 1.98
CA LEU A 106 -0.31 2.65 1.98
C LEU A 106 -0.88 3.10 3.33
N LYS A 107 -1.88 2.38 3.88
CA LYS A 107 -2.48 2.75 5.15
C LYS A 107 -1.51 2.58 6.32
N GLU A 108 -0.74 1.49 6.41
CA GLU A 108 0.21 1.32 7.52
C GLU A 108 1.29 2.42 7.51
N TYR A 109 1.73 2.86 6.33
CA TYR A 109 2.78 3.87 6.24
C TYR A 109 2.31 5.24 6.73
N VAL A 110 1.03 5.57 6.53
CA VAL A 110 0.47 6.88 6.90
C VAL A 110 -0.26 6.86 8.24
N TYR A 111 -0.49 5.67 8.80
CA TYR A 111 -1.14 5.52 10.09
C TYR A 111 -0.23 6.09 11.19
N ASN A 112 -0.80 6.91 12.07
CA ASN A 112 -0.05 7.61 13.10
C ASN A 112 -0.88 7.67 14.39
N GLU A 113 -0.97 6.54 15.08
CA GLU A 113 -1.40 6.48 16.49
C GLU A 113 -0.37 5.69 17.28
N ASP A 114 0.18 6.29 18.33
CA ASP A 114 1.21 5.67 19.18
C ASP A 114 0.72 4.36 19.83
N SER A 115 -0.59 4.25 20.09
CA SER A 115 -1.23 3.03 20.63
C SER A 115 -1.18 1.86 19.64
N VAL A 116 -1.39 2.11 18.36
CA VAL A 116 -1.36 1.06 17.32
C VAL A 116 0.07 0.65 17.00
N ASN A 117 1.04 1.57 17.06
CA ASN A 117 2.45 1.23 16.91
C ASN A 117 2.92 0.26 18.02
N GLY A 118 2.46 0.47 19.26
CA GLY A 118 2.72 -0.46 20.36
C GLY A 118 2.10 -1.83 20.13
N ASP A 119 0.82 -1.86 19.73
CA ASP A 119 0.11 -3.10 19.41
C ASP A 119 0.77 -3.86 18.23
N ILE A 120 1.22 -3.18 17.17
CA ILE A 120 1.95 -3.80 16.04
C ILE A 120 3.29 -4.38 16.50
N SER A 121 4.08 -3.63 17.27
CA SER A 121 5.38 -4.11 17.76
C SER A 121 5.24 -5.32 18.69
N GLU A 122 4.20 -5.34 19.53
CA GLU A 122 3.87 -6.49 20.37
C GLU A 122 3.46 -7.69 19.51
N LEU A 123 2.62 -7.47 18.49
CA LEU A 123 2.18 -8.50 17.57
C LEU A 123 3.34 -9.16 16.80
N ASP A 124 4.27 -8.36 16.28
CA ASP A 124 5.46 -8.86 15.57
C ASP A 124 6.33 -9.74 16.48
N SER A 125 6.51 -9.33 17.74
CA SER A 125 7.26 -10.09 18.74
C SER A 125 6.60 -11.44 19.03
N LEU A 126 5.27 -11.44 19.22
CA LEU A 126 4.50 -12.66 19.47
C LEU A 126 4.53 -13.62 18.27
N TYR A 127 4.48 -13.11 17.04
CA TYR A 127 4.63 -13.96 15.85
C TYR A 127 6.03 -14.56 15.76
N ALA A 128 7.09 -13.78 16.00
CA ALA A 128 8.45 -14.29 16.01
C ALA A 128 8.66 -15.40 17.07
N GLU A 129 8.08 -15.24 18.27
CA GLU A 129 8.11 -16.27 19.30
C GLU A 129 7.33 -17.54 18.90
N ALA A 130 6.16 -17.38 18.27
CA ALA A 130 5.37 -18.50 17.78
C ALA A 130 6.09 -19.26 16.66
N GLU A 131 6.68 -18.54 15.70
CA GLU A 131 7.48 -19.11 14.61
C GLU A 131 8.70 -19.86 15.15
N LEU A 132 9.43 -19.28 16.11
CA LEU A 132 10.55 -19.95 16.76
C LEU A 132 10.12 -21.23 17.47
N SER A 133 8.99 -21.21 18.18
CA SER A 133 8.46 -22.38 18.86
C SER A 133 8.16 -23.51 17.87
N ILE A 134 7.49 -23.19 16.76
CA ILE A 134 7.19 -24.15 15.68
C ILE A 134 8.48 -24.70 15.06
N ALA A 135 9.46 -23.85 14.77
CA ALA A 135 10.75 -24.25 14.21
C ALA A 135 11.53 -25.20 15.13
N LEU A 136 11.34 -25.08 16.45
CA LEU A 136 11.91 -25.97 17.47
C LEU A 136 11.07 -27.23 17.73
N GLY A 137 9.99 -27.47 16.97
CA GLY A 137 9.08 -28.61 17.14
C GLY A 137 8.22 -28.52 18.40
N ARG A 138 7.99 -27.30 18.91
CA ARG A 138 7.16 -27.02 20.10
C ARG A 138 5.85 -26.38 19.67
N GLU A 139 4.81 -26.56 20.48
CA GLU A 139 3.56 -25.81 20.29
C GLU A 139 3.72 -24.37 20.79
N PRO A 140 3.20 -23.36 20.06
CA PRO A 140 3.09 -21.99 20.56
C PRO A 140 2.28 -21.92 21.85
N LYS A 141 2.63 -21.02 22.78
CA LYS A 141 1.88 -20.89 24.02
C LYS A 141 0.47 -20.39 23.74
N SER A 142 -0.52 -20.97 24.42
CA SER A 142 -1.93 -20.56 24.31
C SER A 142 -2.14 -19.09 24.70
N ALA A 143 -1.40 -18.58 25.69
CA ALA A 143 -1.43 -17.18 26.09
C ALA A 143 -0.96 -16.24 24.96
N ASP A 144 0.10 -16.62 24.25
CA ASP A 144 0.66 -15.84 23.14
C ASP A 144 -0.35 -15.80 21.97
N LEU A 145 -0.99 -16.93 21.67
CA LEU A 145 -2.06 -17.02 20.66
C LEU A 145 -3.30 -16.18 21.02
N GLN A 146 -3.71 -16.22 22.29
CA GLN A 146 -4.83 -15.42 22.80
C GLN A 146 -4.53 -13.93 22.63
N ARG A 147 -3.31 -13.51 23.00
CA ARG A 147 -2.87 -12.12 22.91
C ARG A 147 -2.79 -11.63 21.47
N ILE A 148 -2.31 -12.46 20.54
CA ILE A 148 -2.34 -12.19 19.09
C ILE A 148 -3.76 -11.87 18.62
N ILE A 149 -4.76 -12.65 19.04
CA ILE A 149 -6.17 -12.45 18.64
C ILE A 149 -6.69 -11.11 19.16
N GLU A 150 -6.44 -10.79 20.43
CA GLU A 150 -6.88 -9.52 21.05
C GLU A 150 -6.27 -8.28 20.38
N ILE A 151 -4.98 -8.34 20.07
CA ILE A 151 -4.29 -7.24 19.39
C ILE A 151 -4.83 -7.06 17.97
N ARG A 152 -5.05 -8.15 17.23
CA ARG A 152 -5.61 -8.09 15.87
C ARG A 152 -7.01 -7.47 15.80
N GLN A 153 -7.80 -7.56 16.86
CA GLN A 153 -9.11 -6.91 16.92
C GLN A 153 -9.03 -5.40 17.14
N ARG A 154 -7.91 -4.90 17.68
CA ARG A 154 -7.66 -3.48 17.93
C ARG A 154 -6.96 -2.78 16.77
N ILE A 155 -6.14 -3.51 16.00
CA ILE A 155 -5.44 -2.97 14.83
C ILE A 155 -6.42 -2.81 13.65
N PRO A 156 -6.55 -1.61 13.05
CA PRO A 156 -7.39 -1.40 11.90
C PRO A 156 -6.86 -2.15 10.67
N SER A 157 -7.75 -2.44 9.71
CA SER A 157 -7.32 -2.98 8.43
C SER A 157 -6.48 -1.95 7.66
N PHE A 158 -5.24 -2.32 7.34
CA PHE A 158 -4.36 -1.53 6.48
C PHE A 158 -4.55 -1.81 4.98
N ASP A 159 -5.52 -2.64 4.62
CA ASP A 159 -5.84 -2.95 3.24
C ASP A 159 -6.78 -1.89 2.64
N ILE A 160 -6.54 -1.55 1.38
CA ILE A 160 -7.47 -0.80 0.53
C ILE A 160 -8.39 -1.78 -0.18
N SER A 161 -9.70 -1.59 0.01
CA SER A 161 -10.77 -2.40 -0.57
C SER A 161 -10.58 -2.60 -2.09
N ASP A 162 -10.76 -3.82 -2.58
CA ASP A 162 -10.59 -4.13 -4.01
C ASP A 162 -11.89 -3.94 -4.79
N PRO A 163 -11.97 -2.96 -5.71
CA PRO A 163 -13.20 -2.71 -6.46
C PRO A 163 -13.31 -3.55 -7.75
N PHE A 164 -12.34 -4.44 -8.02
CA PHE A 164 -12.31 -5.19 -9.28
C PHE A 164 -13.58 -6.03 -9.50
N GLY A 165 -14.21 -5.89 -10.67
CA GLY A 165 -15.47 -6.57 -11.00
C GLY A 165 -16.73 -5.99 -10.32
N GLY A 166 -16.57 -5.01 -9.43
CA GLY A 166 -17.66 -4.38 -8.69
C GLY A 166 -18.41 -3.28 -9.46
N SER A 167 -19.30 -2.62 -8.73
CA SER A 167 -20.10 -1.48 -9.15
C SER A 167 -19.27 -0.20 -9.22
N ARG A 168 -19.86 0.87 -9.77
CA ARG A 168 -19.22 2.20 -9.76
C ARG A 168 -18.97 2.71 -8.33
N GLU A 169 -19.90 2.45 -7.40
CA GLU A 169 -19.80 2.84 -6.00
C GLU A 169 -18.60 2.18 -5.30
N ASP A 170 -18.31 0.91 -5.62
CA ASP A 170 -17.13 0.21 -5.05
C ASP A 170 -15.82 0.91 -5.43
N TYR A 171 -15.73 1.39 -6.67
CA TYR A 171 -14.57 2.17 -7.12
C TYR A 171 -14.48 3.53 -6.43
N GLU A 172 -15.61 4.20 -6.19
CA GLU A 172 -15.67 5.49 -5.50
C GLU A 172 -15.25 5.35 -4.03
N LEU A 173 -15.70 4.29 -3.35
CA LEU A 173 -15.26 3.95 -2.00
C LEU A 173 -13.74 3.70 -1.96
N ALA A 174 -13.22 2.88 -2.87
CA ALA A 174 -11.78 2.62 -2.96
C ALA A 174 -10.98 3.90 -3.25
N ALA A 175 -11.48 4.77 -4.13
CA ALA A 175 -10.84 6.05 -4.43
C ALA A 175 -10.87 7.01 -3.24
N ALA A 176 -11.96 7.04 -2.47
CA ALA A 176 -12.06 7.83 -1.24
C ALA A 176 -11.08 7.33 -0.17
N GLU A 177 -10.96 6.01 0.03
CA GLU A 177 -9.97 5.42 0.93
C GLU A 177 -8.54 5.79 0.53
N ILE A 178 -8.22 5.67 -0.77
CA ILE A 178 -6.91 6.06 -1.31
C ILE A 178 -6.67 7.54 -1.05
N ARG A 179 -7.61 8.42 -1.38
CA ARG A 179 -7.46 9.87 -1.22
C ARG A 179 -7.18 10.27 0.23
N THR A 180 -7.94 9.74 1.18
CA THR A 180 -7.71 9.99 2.61
C THR A 180 -6.28 9.59 3.01
N ALA A 181 -5.83 8.40 2.59
CA ALA A 181 -4.49 7.95 2.88
C ALA A 181 -3.41 8.81 2.19
N LEU A 182 -3.65 9.30 0.96
CA LEU A 182 -2.72 10.19 0.26
C LEU A 182 -2.61 11.57 0.91
N HIS A 183 -3.68 12.12 1.48
CA HIS A 183 -3.57 13.35 2.27
C HIS A 183 -2.65 13.16 3.48
N ASN A 184 -2.84 12.08 4.23
CA ASN A 184 -1.98 11.73 5.36
C ASN A 184 -0.53 11.46 4.92
N LEU A 185 -0.34 10.84 3.75
CA LEU A 185 0.99 10.64 3.15
C LEU A 185 1.69 11.98 2.93
N LEU A 186 1.02 12.93 2.28
CA LEU A 186 1.60 14.24 1.99
C LEU A 186 1.90 15.01 3.28
N ASP A 187 0.99 14.99 4.26
CA ASP A 187 1.21 15.61 5.58
C ASP A 187 2.45 15.02 6.28
N LYS A 188 2.61 13.69 6.22
CA LYS A 188 3.78 12.98 6.76
C LYS A 188 5.07 13.31 5.99
N LEU A 189 5.04 13.41 4.67
CA LEU A 189 6.22 13.77 3.88
C LEU A 189 6.65 15.21 4.13
N GLU A 190 5.70 16.13 4.32
CA GLU A 190 6.00 17.52 4.65
C GLU A 190 6.62 17.67 6.04
N SER A 191 6.16 16.90 7.04
CA SER A 191 6.76 16.92 8.38
C SER A 191 8.19 16.41 8.38
N LEU A 192 8.48 15.35 7.61
CA LEU A 192 9.83 14.80 7.46
C LEU A 192 10.79 15.76 6.73
N ARG A 193 10.30 16.60 5.81
CA ARG A 193 11.13 17.61 5.12
C ARG A 193 11.43 18.86 5.96
N ARG A 194 10.70 19.07 7.06
CA ARG A 194 10.91 20.20 7.99
C ARG A 194 11.90 19.87 9.12
N LEU A 195 12.33 18.61 9.22
CA LEU A 195 13.41 18.14 10.11
C LEU A 195 14.75 18.16 9.36
#